data_AF-A0A1M5CLP4-F1
#
_entry.id   AF-A0A1M5CLP4-F1
#
_cell.length_a   1.000
_cell.length_b   1.000
_cell.length_c   1.000
_cell.angle_alpha   90.00
_cell.angle_beta   90.00
_cell.angle_gamma   90.00
#
_symmetry.space_group_name_H-M   'P 1'
#
loop_
_entity.id
_entity.type
_entity.pdbx_description
1 polymer ?
#
loop_
_entity_poly.entity_id
_entity_poly.type
_entity_poly.pdbx_seq_one_letter_code
_entity_poly.pdbx_strand_id
1 'polypeptide(L)'
;MQRNPVSCAVSEQGDSGISEQDEQAQGRFKEDEKAVQSEGQNIEEVKKLERRINQLINSLTKLMSKLDEEENISVSLLGDLTDLRRSAQTGDKNKVASQKINQMPYSKIETQHSYKSLMSR
;
A
#
# COMPACT_ATOMS: atom_id res chain seq x y z
N MET A 1 74.79 44.41 -27.83
CA MET A 1 74.27 43.06 -28.17
C MET A 1 72.98 42.86 -27.37
N GLN A 2 71.84 42.90 -28.05
CA GLN A 2 70.51 42.72 -27.46
C GLN A 2 70.31 41.22 -27.15
N ARG A 3 69.85 40.89 -25.94
CA ARG A 3 69.41 39.53 -25.58
C ARG A 3 67.88 39.52 -25.58
N ASN A 4 67.29 38.79 -26.53
CA ASN A 4 65.87 38.45 -26.53
C ASN A 4 65.58 37.37 -25.48
N PRO A 5 64.49 37.46 -24.70
CA PRO A 5 63.98 36.33 -23.96
C PRO A 5 63.05 35.49 -24.87
N VAL A 6 63.38 34.21 -25.03
CA VAL A 6 62.49 33.22 -25.65
C VAL A 6 61.48 32.79 -24.59
N SER A 7 60.21 33.03 -24.90
CA SER A 7 59.04 32.59 -24.14
C SER A 7 58.87 31.07 -24.28
N CYS A 8 58.90 30.33 -23.16
CA CYS A 8 58.42 28.96 -23.10
C CYS A 8 57.02 28.97 -22.49
N ALA A 9 56.01 28.90 -23.34
CA ALA A 9 54.63 28.64 -22.95
C ALA A 9 54.50 27.20 -22.45
N VAL A 10 54.08 27.03 -21.21
CA VAL A 10 53.61 25.75 -20.68
C VAL A 10 52.14 25.65 -21.09
N SER A 11 51.85 24.83 -22.11
CA SER A 11 50.49 24.44 -22.43
C SER A 11 50.10 23.27 -21.53
N GLU A 12 49.36 23.56 -20.47
CA GLU A 12 48.63 22.55 -19.70
C GLU A 12 47.49 22.02 -20.57
N GLN A 13 47.68 20.85 -21.17
CA GLN A 13 46.58 20.03 -21.67
C GLN A 13 45.94 19.34 -20.47
N GLY A 14 44.90 19.97 -19.91
CA GLY A 14 43.95 19.33 -19.01
C GLY A 14 43.00 18.46 -19.82
N ASP A 15 43.38 17.21 -20.01
CA ASP A 15 42.50 16.15 -20.52
C ASP A 15 41.42 15.85 -19.48
N SER A 16 40.24 16.45 -19.66
CA SER A 16 39.07 16.22 -18.81
C SER A 16 38.17 15.16 -19.46
N GLY A 17 38.75 13.97 -19.67
CA GLY A 17 37.99 12.76 -19.94
C GLY A 17 37.29 12.31 -18.66
N ILE A 18 36.08 12.83 -18.41
CA ILE A 18 35.14 12.21 -17.48
C ILE A 18 34.83 10.84 -18.07
N SER A 19 35.26 9.78 -17.39
CA SER A 19 35.17 8.43 -17.90
C SER A 19 33.70 8.01 -18.03
N GLU A 20 33.30 7.43 -19.17
CA GLU A 20 31.93 6.93 -19.42
C GLU A 20 31.44 5.93 -18.35
N GLN A 21 32.37 5.38 -17.55
CA GLN A 21 32.06 4.47 -16.43
C GLN A 21 31.43 5.21 -15.23
N ASP A 22 31.74 6.48 -15.03
CA ASP A 22 31.19 7.29 -13.93
C ASP A 22 29.75 7.74 -14.20
N GLU A 23 29.37 7.98 -15.47
CA GLU A 23 27.99 8.28 -15.85
C GLU A 23 27.07 7.07 -15.70
N GLN A 24 27.55 5.87 -16.03
CA GLN A 24 26.76 4.63 -15.87
C GLN A 24 26.54 4.29 -14.38
N ALA A 25 27.53 4.53 -13.53
CA ALA A 25 27.39 4.36 -12.08
C ALA A 25 26.35 5.34 -11.51
N GLN A 26 26.42 6.63 -11.88
CA GLN A 26 25.44 7.63 -11.43
C GLN A 26 24.02 7.40 -11.94
N GLY A 27 23.86 6.82 -13.13
CA GLY A 27 22.54 6.41 -13.66
C GLY A 27 21.90 5.30 -12.83
N ARG A 28 22.68 4.30 -12.44
CA ARG A 28 22.21 3.13 -11.68
C ARG A 28 21.72 3.47 -10.27
N PHE A 29 22.44 4.33 -9.55
CA PHE A 29 22.01 4.79 -8.21
C PHE A 29 20.70 5.58 -8.25
N LYS A 30 20.46 6.37 -9.30
CA LYS A 30 19.22 7.15 -9.47
C LYS A 30 18.02 6.27 -9.80
N GLU A 31 18.23 5.14 -10.49
CA GLU A 31 17.17 4.15 -10.76
C GLU A 31 16.78 3.39 -9.49
N ASP A 32 17.76 2.99 -8.68
CA ASP A 32 17.51 2.32 -7.40
C ASP A 32 16.82 3.24 -6.39
N GLU A 33 17.19 4.53 -6.31
CA GLU A 33 16.50 5.51 -5.46
C GLU A 33 15.04 5.73 -5.89
N LYS A 34 14.77 5.81 -7.21
CA LYS A 34 13.41 5.94 -7.74
C LYS A 34 12.57 4.70 -7.44
N ALA A 35 13.14 3.51 -7.56
CA ALA A 35 12.46 2.26 -7.24
C ALA A 35 12.08 2.22 -5.74
N VAL A 36 13.01 2.54 -4.84
CA VAL A 36 12.77 2.58 -3.39
C VAL A 36 11.73 3.65 -3.01
N GLN A 37 11.74 4.82 -3.66
CA GLN A 37 10.70 5.85 -3.45
C GLN A 37 9.31 5.39 -3.89
N SER A 38 9.22 4.70 -5.03
CA SER A 38 7.95 4.20 -5.56
C SER A 38 7.36 3.08 -4.68
N GLU A 39 8.19 2.21 -4.10
CA GLU A 39 7.75 1.18 -3.16
C GLU A 39 7.29 1.79 -1.83
N GLY A 40 8.00 2.81 -1.33
CA GLY A 40 7.60 3.54 -0.12
C GLY A 40 6.24 4.24 -0.25
N GLN A 41 5.97 4.85 -1.40
CA GLN A 41 4.68 5.49 -1.69
C GLN A 41 3.53 4.48 -1.72
N ASN A 42 3.74 3.32 -2.35
CA ASN A 42 2.75 2.24 -2.37
C ASN A 42 2.43 1.72 -0.96
N ILE A 43 3.43 1.60 -0.07
CA ILE A 43 3.22 1.17 1.32
C ILE A 43 2.39 2.19 2.10
N GLU A 44 2.64 3.49 1.93
CA GLU A 44 1.86 4.53 2.59
C GLU A 44 0.40 4.56 2.13
N GLU A 45 0.17 4.37 0.83
CA GLU A 45 -1.17 4.27 0.26
C GLU A 45 -1.92 3.05 0.78
N VAL A 46 -1.27 1.89 0.83
CA VAL A 46 -1.84 0.67 1.45
C VAL A 46 -2.22 0.94 2.91
N LYS A 47 -1.34 1.56 3.70
CA LYS A 47 -1.64 1.92 5.10
C LYS A 47 -2.83 2.88 5.22
N LYS A 48 -2.95 3.86 4.32
CA LYS A 48 -4.10 4.78 4.28
C LYS A 48 -5.40 4.03 3.97
N LEU A 49 -5.37 3.11 2.99
CA LEU A 49 -6.51 2.28 2.63
C LEU A 49 -6.90 1.34 3.78
N GLU A 50 -5.95 0.69 4.44
CA GLU A 50 -6.20 -0.15 5.62
C GLU A 50 -6.87 0.64 6.75
N ARG A 51 -6.38 1.86 7.04
CA ARG A 51 -7.01 2.75 8.03
C ARG A 51 -8.45 3.08 7.64
N ARG A 52 -8.70 3.38 6.36
CA ARG A 52 -10.04 3.71 5.87
C ARG A 52 -10.98 2.50 5.95
N ILE A 53 -10.51 1.31 5.58
CA ILE A 53 -11.24 0.05 5.72
C ILE A 53 -11.61 -0.17 7.19
N ASN A 54 -10.66 0.02 8.12
CA ASN A 54 -10.91 -0.12 9.55
C ASN A 54 -11.96 0.87 10.09
N GLN A 55 -11.95 2.12 9.59
CA GLN A 55 -12.97 3.10 9.95
C GLN A 55 -14.36 2.67 9.45
N LEU A 56 -14.46 2.19 8.21
CA LEU A 56 -15.72 1.72 7.63
C LEU A 56 -16.27 0.50 8.38
N ILE A 57 -15.43 -0.48 8.71
CA ILE A 57 -15.81 -1.64 9.55
C ILE A 57 -16.35 -1.14 10.90
N ASN A 58 -15.67 -0.19 11.52
CA ASN A 58 -16.07 0.33 12.82
C ASN A 58 -17.43 1.04 12.78
N SER A 59 -17.70 1.82 11.72
CA SER A 59 -18.98 2.49 11.50
C SER A 59 -20.09 1.48 11.21
N LEU A 60 -19.83 0.52 10.31
CA LEU A 60 -20.78 -0.54 9.96
C LEU A 60 -21.21 -1.32 11.20
N THR A 61 -20.24 -1.83 11.96
CA THR A 61 -20.52 -2.63 13.16
C THR A 61 -21.27 -1.85 14.23
N LYS A 62 -21.04 -0.54 14.38
CA LYS A 62 -21.85 0.32 15.26
C LYS A 62 -23.30 0.45 14.79
N LEU A 63 -23.53 0.61 13.48
CA LEU A 63 -24.87 0.71 12.93
C LEU A 63 -25.63 -0.62 13.09
N MET A 64 -24.96 -1.73 12.86
CA MET A 64 -25.55 -3.06 13.05
C MET A 64 -25.95 -3.31 14.51
N SER A 65 -25.10 -2.98 15.49
CA SER A 65 -25.46 -3.17 16.90
C SER A 65 -26.63 -2.28 17.35
N LYS A 66 -26.73 -1.06 16.81
CA LYS A 66 -27.91 -0.21 17.05
C LYS A 66 -29.18 -0.81 16.47
N LEU A 67 -29.10 -1.36 15.25
CA LEU A 67 -30.23 -2.01 14.61
C LEU A 67 -30.67 -3.26 15.39
N ASP A 68 -29.72 -4.07 15.88
CA ASP A 68 -30.01 -5.21 16.76
C ASP A 68 -30.76 -4.76 18.04
N GLU A 69 -30.36 -3.63 18.64
CA GLU A 69 -31.01 -3.06 19.83
C GLU A 69 -32.41 -2.53 19.53
N GLU A 70 -32.58 -1.78 18.44
CA GLU A 70 -33.87 -1.24 17.97
C GLU A 70 -34.86 -2.34 17.61
N GLU A 71 -34.39 -3.42 16.98
CA GLU A 71 -35.21 -4.56 16.55
C GLU A 71 -35.34 -5.64 17.65
N ASN A 72 -34.72 -5.42 18.83
CA ASN A 72 -34.68 -6.36 19.97
C ASN A 72 -34.20 -7.77 19.56
N ILE A 73 -33.23 -7.81 18.65
CA ILE A 73 -32.68 -9.03 18.08
C ILE A 73 -31.64 -9.61 19.04
N SER A 74 -31.90 -10.83 19.53
CA SER A 74 -30.98 -11.53 20.44
C SER A 74 -29.81 -12.22 19.73
N VAL A 75 -29.89 -12.39 18.40
CA VAL A 75 -28.91 -13.08 17.55
C VAL A 75 -28.46 -12.13 16.45
N SER A 76 -27.20 -11.68 16.51
CA SER A 76 -26.55 -10.77 15.55
C SER A 76 -27.05 -10.92 14.11
N LEU A 77 -27.50 -9.81 13.50
CA LEU A 77 -27.89 -9.72 12.08
C LEU A 77 -26.81 -10.19 11.09
N LEU A 78 -25.55 -10.20 11.51
CA LEU A 78 -24.47 -10.84 10.75
C LEU A 78 -24.67 -12.36 10.79
N GLY A 79 -25.51 -12.90 9.90
CA GLY A 79 -25.70 -14.34 9.74
C GLY A 79 -24.41 -15.06 9.34
N ASP A 80 -24.42 -16.39 9.36
CA ASP A 80 -23.25 -17.20 8.98
C ASP A 80 -22.96 -17.08 7.47
N LEU A 81 -21.86 -16.41 7.12
CA LEU A 81 -21.39 -16.21 5.74
C LEU A 81 -20.32 -17.24 5.34
N THR A 82 -20.08 -18.26 6.17
CA THR A 82 -19.08 -19.30 5.92
C THR A 82 -19.32 -20.03 4.61
N ASP A 83 -20.59 -20.35 4.30
CA ASP A 83 -20.96 -21.04 3.06
C ASP A 83 -20.78 -20.16 1.81
N LEU A 84 -21.03 -18.84 1.94
CA LEU A 84 -20.77 -17.87 0.88
C LEU A 84 -19.26 -17.76 0.59
N ARG A 85 -18.43 -17.78 1.62
CA ARG A 85 -16.97 -17.77 1.47
C ARG A 85 -16.47 -19.09 0.87
N ARG A 86 -17.00 -20.22 1.33
CA ARG A 86 -16.64 -21.55 0.82
C ARG A 86 -16.97 -21.65 -0.67
N SER A 87 -18.16 -21.22 -1.08
CA SER A 87 -18.57 -21.22 -2.49
C SER A 87 -17.71 -20.30 -3.36
N ALA A 88 -17.37 -19.10 -2.88
CA ALA A 88 -16.44 -18.19 -3.54
C ALA A 88 -15.00 -18.76 -3.70
N GLN A 89 -14.59 -19.70 -2.84
CA GLN A 89 -13.28 -20.34 -2.93
C GLN A 89 -13.25 -21.54 -3.89
N THR A 90 -14.32 -22.33 -3.94
CA THR A 90 -14.26 -23.66 -4.59
C THR A 90 -15.02 -23.80 -5.91
N GLY A 91 -15.77 -22.81 -6.38
CA GLY A 91 -16.51 -23.04 -7.63
C GLY A 91 -17.39 -21.94 -8.19
N ASP A 92 -17.23 -20.69 -7.75
CA ASP A 92 -18.08 -19.62 -8.25
C ASP A 92 -17.63 -19.17 -9.67
N LYS A 93 -18.60 -19.12 -10.60
CA LYS A 93 -18.34 -18.80 -12.02
C LYS A 93 -17.99 -17.32 -12.21
N ASN A 94 -18.37 -16.47 -11.26
CA ASN A 94 -18.14 -15.03 -11.32
C ASN A 94 -16.88 -14.63 -10.54
N LYS A 95 -15.73 -14.68 -11.22
CA LYS A 95 -14.42 -14.34 -10.64
C LYS A 95 -14.39 -12.98 -9.93
N VAL A 96 -15.13 -11.98 -10.42
CA VAL A 96 -15.17 -10.64 -9.80
C VAL A 96 -15.92 -10.67 -8.48
N ALA A 97 -17.05 -11.37 -8.42
CA ALA A 97 -17.80 -11.53 -7.18
C ALA A 97 -16.99 -12.31 -6.15
N SER A 98 -16.36 -13.42 -6.55
CA SER A 98 -15.53 -14.24 -5.66
C SER A 98 -14.33 -13.47 -5.12
N GLN A 99 -13.68 -12.66 -5.96
CA GLN A 99 -12.57 -11.82 -5.52
C GLN A 99 -13.03 -10.78 -4.48
N LYS A 100 -14.17 -10.12 -4.69
CA LYS A 100 -14.73 -9.17 -3.73
C LYS A 100 -15.13 -9.82 -2.42
N ILE A 101 -15.73 -11.02 -2.46
CA ILE A 101 -16.06 -11.82 -1.26
C ILE A 101 -14.79 -12.16 -0.49
N ASN A 102 -13.72 -12.60 -1.17
CA ASN A 102 -12.46 -12.94 -0.53
C ASN A 102 -11.69 -11.73 0.02
N GLN A 103 -11.91 -10.53 -0.52
CA GLN A 103 -11.34 -9.28 -0.03
C GLN A 103 -12.07 -8.71 1.19
N MET A 104 -13.30 -9.17 1.49
CA MET A 104 -14.06 -8.66 2.62
C MET A 104 -13.52 -9.19 3.96
N PRO A 105 -13.30 -8.33 4.97
CA PRO A 105 -12.73 -8.70 6.26
C PRO A 105 -13.81 -9.26 7.22
N TYR A 106 -14.52 -10.31 6.80
CA TYR A 106 -15.67 -10.88 7.51
C TYR A 106 -15.39 -11.23 8.97
N SER A 107 -14.31 -11.98 9.24
CA SER A 107 -13.97 -12.38 10.62
C SER A 107 -13.75 -11.17 11.54
N LYS A 108 -13.23 -10.06 11.00
CA LYS A 108 -13.03 -8.82 11.75
C LYS A 108 -14.35 -8.09 12.00
N ILE A 109 -15.23 -8.05 10.99
CA ILE A 109 -16.59 -7.49 11.12
C ILE A 109 -17.37 -8.28 12.18
N GLU A 110 -17.35 -9.61 12.10
CA GLU A 110 -18.02 -10.52 13.04
C GLU A 110 -17.54 -10.33 14.48
N THR A 111 -16.22 -10.36 14.69
CA THR A 111 -15.64 -10.18 16.03
C THR A 111 -16.00 -8.82 16.62
N GLN A 112 -15.90 -7.74 15.83
CA GLN A 112 -16.23 -6.39 16.30
C GLN A 112 -17.73 -6.22 16.53
N HIS A 113 -18.58 -6.83 15.70
CA HIS A 113 -20.02 -6.79 15.85
C HIS A 113 -20.47 -7.51 17.11
N SER A 114 -20.02 -8.75 17.30
CA SER A 114 -20.32 -9.55 18.49
C SER A 114 -19.90 -8.80 19.77
N TYR A 115 -18.68 -8.25 19.80
CA TYR A 115 -18.24 -7.44 20.94
C TYR A 115 -19.14 -6.23 21.20
N LYS A 116 -19.52 -5.46 20.16
CA LYS A 116 -20.34 -4.25 20.32
C LYS A 116 -21.78 -4.58 20.72
N SER A 117 -22.36 -5.62 20.14
CA SER A 117 -23.70 -6.13 20.47
C SER A 117 -23.76 -6.62 21.93
N LEU A 118 -22.66 -7.18 22.46
CA LEU A 118 -22.56 -7.52 23.89
C LEU A 118 -22.42 -6.29 24.80
N MET A 119 -21.79 -5.21 24.33
CA MET A 119 -21.59 -3.97 25.09
C MET A 119 -22.79 -3.01 25.03
N SER A 120 -23.70 -3.18 24.06
CA SER A 120 -24.89 -2.34 23.89
C SER A 120 -26.14 -2.90 24.57
N ARG A 121 -26.07 -4.09 25.18
CA ARG A 121 -27.12 -4.63 26.06
C ARG A 121 -27.01 -4.04 27.47
#